data_AF-A0A5C5X008-F1
#
_entry.id   AF-A0A5C5X008-F1
#
_cell.length_a   1.000
_cell.length_b   1.000
_cell.length_c   1.000
_cell.angle_alpha   90.00
_cell.angle_beta   90.00
_cell.angle_gamma   90.00
#
_symmetry.space_group_name_H-M   'P 1'
#
loop_
_entity.id
_entity.type
_entity.pdbx_description
1 polymer ?
#
loop_
_entity_poly.entity_id
_entity_poly.type
_entity_poly.pdbx_seq_one_letter_code
_entity_poly.pdbx_strand_id
1 'polypeptide(L)'
;MSEPTTHQQTRWTQAIDRALENMTDVEASVQFHIRRAAIRRRRHELGILRPTSEEPAWTAKHESLLGTMPDREIAAQTGIKSYWVRKRRIDLQIPPYQVPEAIDATQQHRPPHRWTASEEALLGTEPDTVIAHQLDLTPSIVTNHRNALEIEPYRRGGEVEWTPGMLRMLGDVPDGTLAREYGVAHSAVKLRRIEEGIPPFGRATMDPDPELPLDVIELVGKETDQRLSKTYGVARYKIRIYRALHGIDQAPPMDRFAHHWTEQDDQLLGTASDRRVAAKIGVRPQQVMYRRVQLGIPSPGKKSSLRWTKKRIDQLGRDPDHVLGKQWNVSPSVVRKKREELEIEPCKRRSQELSVEARELLGTVPDNVLAKQFGFSPTFIRNARNDAGIAPCRSTAPFIWKKKNLKRLGRVHDDVLAQELSLSPEFIAQKRRALGIAAFRRVNKVDWNDPKIRKQLGVISDAELARKLGVTSGAILSKRKALGIPAWKPPKK
;
A
#
# COMPACT_ATOMS: atom_id res chain seq x y z
N MET A 1 -19.55 -11.36 -29.91
CA MET A 1 -19.04 -12.75 -29.94
C MET A 1 -19.24 -13.36 -28.56
N SER A 2 -19.86 -14.53 -28.48
CA SER A 2 -20.21 -15.20 -27.22
C SER A 2 -18.97 -15.55 -26.40
N GLU A 3 -19.03 -15.44 -25.07
CA GLU A 3 -17.89 -15.78 -24.21
C GLU A 3 -17.53 -17.28 -24.33
N PRO A 4 -16.23 -17.64 -24.42
CA PRO A 4 -15.82 -19.03 -24.50
C PRO A 4 -16.23 -19.79 -23.24
N THR A 5 -16.74 -20.99 -23.44
CA THR A 5 -17.34 -21.82 -22.38
C THR A 5 -16.28 -22.40 -21.44
N THR A 6 -16.63 -22.54 -20.16
CA THR A 6 -15.76 -23.15 -19.14
C THR A 6 -15.91 -24.68 -19.12
N HIS A 7 -14.96 -25.40 -18.51
CA HIS A 7 -14.93 -26.88 -18.48
C HIS A 7 -16.22 -27.53 -18.01
N GLN A 8 -16.92 -26.87 -17.07
CA GLN A 8 -18.17 -27.37 -16.48
C GLN A 8 -19.39 -27.03 -17.33
N GLN A 9 -19.28 -26.06 -18.24
CA GLN A 9 -20.33 -25.63 -19.16
C GLN A 9 -20.22 -26.33 -20.51
N THR A 10 -19.02 -26.77 -20.89
CA THR A 10 -18.80 -27.52 -22.12
C THR A 10 -19.30 -28.96 -21.97
N ARG A 11 -20.17 -29.38 -22.89
CA ARG A 11 -20.51 -30.79 -23.05
C ARG A 11 -19.41 -31.49 -23.84
N TRP A 12 -18.52 -32.20 -23.15
CA TRP A 12 -17.44 -32.98 -23.77
C TRP A 12 -18.04 -34.17 -24.52
N THR A 13 -17.84 -34.21 -25.84
CA THR A 13 -18.24 -35.32 -26.70
C THR A 13 -17.01 -36.09 -27.16
N GLN A 14 -17.21 -37.34 -27.55
CA GLN A 14 -16.12 -38.19 -28.05
C GLN A 14 -15.44 -37.61 -29.30
N ALA A 15 -16.15 -36.79 -30.09
CA ALA A 15 -15.58 -36.06 -31.21
C ALA A 15 -14.65 -34.91 -30.77
N ILE A 16 -15.00 -34.19 -29.69
CA ILE A 16 -14.12 -33.17 -29.08
C ILE A 16 -12.89 -33.86 -28.49
N ASP A 17 -13.08 -34.94 -27.74
CA ASP A 17 -11.98 -35.67 -27.10
C ASP A 17 -10.98 -36.21 -28.15
N ARG A 18 -11.45 -36.75 -29.29
CA ARG A 18 -10.57 -37.15 -30.43
C ARG A 18 -9.87 -35.95 -31.09
N ALA A 19 -10.54 -34.82 -31.26
CA ALA A 19 -9.92 -33.62 -31.81
C ALA A 19 -8.84 -33.04 -30.87
N LEU A 20 -9.01 -33.22 -29.56
CA LEU A 20 -8.04 -32.81 -28.55
C LEU A 20 -6.75 -33.65 -28.55
N GLU A 21 -6.69 -34.79 -29.25
CA GLU A 21 -5.45 -35.57 -29.40
C GLU A 21 -4.46 -34.89 -30.37
N ASN A 22 -4.96 -34.27 -31.45
CA ASN A 22 -4.13 -33.78 -32.57
C ASN A 22 -4.04 -32.25 -32.71
N MET A 23 -4.92 -31.48 -32.06
CA MET A 23 -4.95 -30.00 -32.18
C MET A 23 -4.14 -29.30 -31.09
N THR A 24 -3.77 -28.03 -31.25
CA THR A 24 -3.21 -27.24 -30.13
C THR A 24 -4.30 -26.71 -29.20
N ASP A 25 -3.96 -26.36 -27.95
CA ASP A 25 -4.91 -25.74 -26.99
C ASP A 25 -5.55 -24.46 -27.56
N VAL A 26 -4.87 -23.78 -28.48
CA VAL A 26 -5.34 -22.53 -29.11
C VAL A 26 -6.33 -22.84 -30.22
N GLU A 27 -5.98 -23.73 -31.14
CA GLU A 27 -6.86 -24.15 -32.23
C GLU A 27 -8.15 -24.78 -31.70
N ALA A 28 -8.05 -25.68 -30.71
CA ALA A 28 -9.20 -26.27 -30.05
C ALA A 28 -10.06 -25.22 -29.31
N SER A 29 -9.43 -24.15 -28.80
CA SER A 29 -10.17 -23.06 -28.13
C SER A 29 -10.97 -22.22 -29.12
N VAL A 30 -10.41 -21.95 -30.30
CA VAL A 30 -11.08 -21.20 -31.37
C VAL A 30 -12.17 -22.05 -32.00
N GLN A 31 -11.86 -23.28 -32.38
CA GLN A 31 -12.75 -24.18 -33.11
C GLN A 31 -13.98 -24.60 -32.29
N PHE A 32 -13.81 -24.93 -31.01
CA PHE A 32 -14.92 -25.38 -30.17
C PHE A 32 -15.49 -24.29 -29.27
N HIS A 33 -14.93 -23.06 -29.32
CA HIS A 33 -15.34 -21.95 -28.45
C HIS A 33 -15.29 -22.31 -26.95
N ILE A 34 -14.25 -23.06 -26.56
CA ILE A 34 -13.99 -23.50 -25.19
C ILE A 34 -12.77 -22.76 -24.65
N ARG A 35 -12.77 -22.34 -23.38
CA ARG A 35 -11.60 -21.70 -22.76
C ARG A 35 -10.40 -22.66 -22.73
N ARG A 36 -9.21 -22.16 -23.08
CA ARG A 36 -7.93 -22.92 -23.06
C ARG A 36 -7.68 -23.69 -21.76
N ALA A 37 -8.02 -23.12 -20.61
CA ALA A 37 -7.85 -23.76 -19.31
C ALA A 37 -8.77 -24.99 -19.11
N ALA A 38 -9.94 -24.99 -19.73
CA ALA A 38 -10.84 -26.13 -19.72
C ALA A 38 -10.30 -27.26 -20.61
N ILE A 39 -9.85 -26.94 -21.82
CA ILE A 39 -9.21 -27.93 -22.70
C ILE A 39 -8.02 -28.62 -22.03
N ARG A 40 -7.16 -27.85 -21.31
CA ARG A 40 -6.04 -28.41 -20.54
C ARG A 40 -6.47 -29.38 -19.46
N ARG A 41 -7.54 -29.06 -18.75
CA ARG A 41 -8.10 -29.94 -17.71
C ARG A 41 -8.63 -31.23 -18.34
N ARG A 42 -9.39 -31.12 -19.44
CA ARG A 42 -9.92 -32.28 -20.14
C ARG A 42 -8.81 -33.19 -20.68
N ARG A 43 -7.75 -32.62 -21.26
CA ARG A 43 -6.57 -33.39 -21.70
C ARG A 43 -5.89 -34.16 -20.57
N HIS A 44 -5.75 -33.52 -19.41
CA HIS A 44 -5.21 -34.18 -18.22
C HIS A 44 -6.12 -35.32 -17.72
N GLU A 45 -7.45 -35.15 -17.77
CA GLU A 45 -8.41 -36.21 -17.43
C GLU A 45 -8.33 -37.40 -18.40
N LEU A 46 -8.10 -37.14 -19.68
CA LEU A 46 -7.96 -38.15 -20.72
C LEU A 46 -6.55 -38.79 -20.77
N GLY A 47 -5.62 -38.36 -19.93
CA GLY A 47 -4.23 -38.82 -19.97
C GLY A 47 -3.46 -38.41 -21.23
N ILE A 48 -4.00 -37.46 -22.02
CA ILE A 48 -3.34 -36.90 -23.20
C ILE A 48 -2.28 -35.92 -22.68
N LEU A 49 -1.06 -36.43 -22.49
CA LEU A 49 0.10 -35.62 -22.14
C LEU A 49 0.27 -34.53 -23.19
N ARG A 50 0.23 -33.27 -22.74
CA ARG A 50 0.70 -32.18 -23.58
C ARG A 50 2.17 -32.48 -23.91
N PRO A 51 2.63 -32.32 -25.17
CA PRO A 51 4.04 -32.09 -25.44
C PRO A 51 4.38 -30.73 -24.82
N THR A 52 4.59 -30.69 -23.50
CA THR A 52 4.92 -29.47 -22.79
C THR A 52 6.41 -29.37 -22.76
N SER A 53 6.97 -28.72 -23.78
CA SER A 53 8.36 -28.27 -23.83
C SER A 53 9.32 -29.43 -23.54
N GLU A 54 9.70 -30.16 -24.60
CA GLU A 54 10.80 -31.12 -24.56
C GLU A 54 11.88 -30.63 -23.60
N GLU A 55 12.38 -31.55 -22.77
CA GLU A 55 13.53 -31.26 -21.92
C GLU A 55 14.60 -30.62 -22.83
N PRO A 56 15.03 -29.39 -22.53
CA PRO A 56 15.95 -28.69 -23.39
C PRO A 56 17.21 -29.54 -23.52
N ALA A 57 17.74 -29.66 -24.74
CA ALA A 57 19.02 -30.31 -24.94
C ALA A 57 20.09 -29.56 -24.13
N TRP A 58 20.53 -30.18 -23.03
CA TRP A 58 21.60 -29.66 -22.20
C TRP A 58 22.90 -29.77 -22.98
N THR A 59 23.52 -28.61 -23.25
CA THR A 59 24.86 -28.55 -23.82
C THR A 59 25.86 -28.38 -22.67
N ALA A 60 27.11 -28.78 -22.87
CA ALA A 60 28.18 -28.56 -21.88
C ALA A 60 28.29 -27.08 -21.48
N LYS A 61 27.99 -26.15 -22.39
CA LYS A 61 27.93 -24.71 -22.13
C LYS A 61 26.80 -24.35 -21.17
N HIS A 62 25.61 -24.94 -21.30
CA HIS A 62 24.49 -24.72 -20.38
C HIS A 62 24.80 -25.22 -18.97
N GLU A 63 25.44 -26.39 -18.86
CA GLU A 63 25.81 -26.97 -17.57
C GLU A 63 26.91 -26.17 -16.86
N SER A 64 27.88 -25.61 -17.61
CA SER A 64 28.91 -24.73 -17.04
C SER A 64 28.36 -23.41 -16.45
N LEU A 65 27.14 -23.01 -16.81
CA LEU A 65 26.49 -21.81 -16.27
C LEU A 65 25.72 -22.09 -14.97
N LEU A 66 25.40 -23.35 -14.67
CA LEU A 66 24.65 -23.71 -13.47
C LEU A 66 25.50 -23.42 -12.22
N GLY A 67 24.99 -22.57 -11.33
CA GLY A 67 25.70 -22.19 -10.10
C GLY A 67 26.68 -21.02 -10.23
N THR A 68 26.90 -20.47 -11.43
CA THR A 68 27.78 -19.29 -11.63
C THR A 68 27.05 -17.95 -11.54
N MET A 69 25.73 -17.96 -11.70
CA MET A 69 24.85 -16.79 -11.57
C MET A 69 23.42 -17.25 -11.18
N PRO A 70 22.49 -16.35 -10.81
CA PRO A 70 21.14 -16.72 -10.42
C PRO A 70 20.37 -17.48 -11.53
N ASP A 71 19.59 -18.51 -11.16
CA ASP A 71 18.80 -19.35 -12.09
C ASP A 71 17.93 -18.54 -13.09
N ARG A 72 17.49 -17.33 -12.71
CA ARG A 72 16.70 -16.42 -13.55
C ARG A 72 17.52 -15.77 -14.67
N GLU A 73 18.80 -15.49 -14.43
CA GLU A 73 19.70 -14.84 -15.37
C GLU A 73 20.25 -15.87 -16.35
N ILE A 74 20.56 -17.09 -15.88
CA ILE A 74 20.85 -18.23 -16.76
C ILE A 74 19.67 -18.48 -17.70
N ALA A 75 18.43 -18.42 -17.19
CA ALA A 75 17.23 -18.60 -18.00
C ALA A 75 17.06 -17.51 -19.08
N ALA A 76 17.35 -16.26 -18.73
CA ALA A 76 17.33 -15.16 -19.68
C ALA A 76 18.43 -15.29 -20.74
N GLN A 77 19.62 -15.74 -20.35
CA GLN A 77 20.79 -15.86 -21.23
C GLN A 77 20.73 -17.07 -22.17
N THR A 78 20.19 -18.20 -21.71
CA THR A 78 20.14 -19.45 -22.48
C THR A 78 18.82 -19.63 -23.24
N GLY A 79 17.81 -18.78 -22.97
CA GLY A 79 16.45 -18.96 -23.49
C GLY A 79 15.72 -20.17 -22.90
N ILE A 80 16.35 -20.91 -21.99
CA ILE A 80 15.77 -22.04 -21.27
C ILE A 80 14.89 -21.51 -20.16
N LYS A 81 13.72 -22.12 -19.95
CA LYS A 81 12.83 -21.72 -18.84
C LYS A 81 13.55 -21.92 -17.50
N SER A 82 13.43 -20.94 -16.61
CA SER A 82 14.04 -20.95 -15.27
C SER A 82 13.71 -22.18 -14.42
N TYR A 83 12.57 -22.81 -14.68
CA TYR A 83 12.22 -24.11 -14.09
C TYR A 83 13.22 -25.21 -14.45
N TRP A 84 13.58 -25.36 -15.74
CA TRP A 84 14.50 -26.40 -16.21
C TRP A 84 15.92 -26.16 -15.70
N VAL A 85 16.36 -24.90 -15.66
CA VAL A 85 17.64 -24.48 -15.05
C VAL A 85 17.72 -24.90 -13.58
N ARG A 86 16.70 -24.54 -12.79
CA ARG A 86 16.65 -24.92 -11.37
C ARG A 86 16.60 -26.43 -11.18
N LYS A 87 15.78 -27.13 -11.97
CA LYS A 87 15.64 -28.59 -11.90
C LYS A 87 16.99 -29.25 -12.18
N ARG A 88 17.65 -28.90 -13.29
CA ARG A 88 18.95 -29.45 -13.67
C ARG A 88 20.04 -29.13 -12.65
N ARG A 89 20.05 -27.92 -12.08
CA ARG A 89 20.96 -27.54 -10.99
C ARG A 89 20.79 -28.44 -9.77
N ILE A 90 19.56 -28.72 -9.37
CA ILE A 90 19.24 -29.61 -8.24
C ILE A 90 19.62 -31.06 -8.56
N ASP A 91 19.30 -31.54 -9.76
CA ASP A 91 19.62 -32.90 -10.21
C ASP A 91 21.15 -33.15 -10.24
N LEU A 92 21.94 -32.12 -10.58
CA LEU A 92 23.41 -32.13 -10.54
C LEU A 92 24.00 -31.79 -9.16
N GLN A 93 23.16 -31.61 -8.13
CA GLN A 93 23.56 -31.23 -6.77
C GLN A 93 24.41 -29.96 -6.67
N ILE A 94 24.27 -29.04 -7.63
CA ILE A 94 24.99 -27.76 -7.62
C ILE A 94 24.26 -26.81 -6.66
N PRO A 95 24.95 -26.24 -5.65
CA PRO A 95 24.32 -25.31 -4.73
C PRO A 95 23.79 -24.06 -5.46
N PRO A 96 22.73 -23.41 -4.93
CA PRO A 96 22.23 -22.18 -5.53
C PRO A 96 23.33 -21.13 -5.52
N TYR A 97 23.44 -20.35 -6.60
CA TYR A 97 24.40 -19.25 -6.67
C TYR A 97 24.24 -18.35 -5.44
N GLN A 98 25.29 -18.30 -4.63
CA GLN A 98 25.37 -17.38 -3.50
C GLN A 98 25.80 -16.03 -4.07
N VAL A 99 24.90 -15.05 -3.98
CA VAL A 99 25.29 -13.67 -4.23
C VAL A 99 26.40 -13.35 -3.23
N PRO A 100 27.60 -12.94 -3.66
CA PRO A 100 28.66 -12.51 -2.76
C PRO A 100 28.06 -11.53 -1.74
N GLU A 101 28.37 -11.72 -0.46
CA GLU A 101 27.85 -10.87 0.61
C GLU A 101 27.90 -9.42 0.16
N ALA A 102 26.72 -8.79 0.09
CA ALA A 102 26.62 -7.40 -0.28
C ALA A 102 27.53 -6.63 0.68
N ILE A 103 28.63 -6.11 0.14
CA ILE A 103 29.60 -5.34 0.90
C ILE A 103 28.82 -4.33 1.72
N ASP A 104 29.02 -4.39 3.03
CA ASP A 104 28.32 -3.59 4.03
C ASP A 104 28.26 -2.12 3.55
N ALA A 105 27.09 -1.70 3.05
CA ALA A 105 26.90 -0.45 2.33
C ALA A 105 27.06 0.80 3.23
N THR A 106 27.54 0.61 4.46
CA THR A 106 27.76 1.64 5.46
C THR A 106 29.23 2.06 5.59
N GLN A 107 30.20 1.41 4.93
CA GLN A 107 31.62 1.77 5.09
C GLN A 107 32.43 2.00 3.80
N GLN A 108 31.91 1.68 2.62
CA GLN A 108 32.56 2.09 1.37
C GLN A 108 31.86 3.31 0.79
N HIS A 109 32.42 4.50 1.05
CA HIS A 109 32.17 5.65 0.18
C HIS A 109 32.63 5.26 -1.22
N ARG A 110 31.68 4.81 -2.08
CA ARG A 110 31.96 4.78 -3.52
C ARG A 110 32.44 6.19 -3.89
N PRO A 111 33.53 6.32 -4.67
CA PRO A 111 33.96 7.62 -5.13
C PRO A 111 32.76 8.31 -5.81
N PRO A 112 32.56 9.62 -5.58
CA PRO A 112 31.42 10.33 -6.15
C PRO A 112 31.40 10.11 -7.66
N HIS A 113 30.22 9.76 -8.19
CA HIS A 113 30.03 9.52 -9.62
C HIS A 113 30.53 10.74 -10.41
N ARG A 114 31.42 10.51 -11.36
CA ARG A 114 31.94 11.56 -12.23
C ARG A 114 31.03 11.66 -13.44
N TRP A 115 30.26 12.73 -13.48
CA TRP A 115 29.33 13.00 -14.56
C TRP A 115 30.06 13.30 -15.87
N THR A 116 29.65 12.63 -16.92
CA THR A 116 30.06 12.95 -18.30
C THR A 116 29.03 13.88 -18.94
N ALA A 117 29.45 14.67 -19.94
CA ALA A 117 28.55 15.57 -20.66
C ALA A 117 27.33 14.84 -21.29
N SER A 118 27.51 13.59 -21.71
CA SER A 118 26.43 12.73 -22.21
C SER A 118 25.44 12.30 -21.12
N GLU A 119 25.90 12.10 -19.89
CA GLU A 119 25.03 11.73 -18.76
C GLU A 119 24.27 12.95 -18.22
N GLU A 120 24.90 14.12 -18.20
CA GLU A 120 24.23 15.38 -17.83
C GLU A 120 23.13 15.73 -18.83
N ALA A 121 23.33 15.44 -20.13
CA ALA A 121 22.31 15.64 -21.15
C ALA A 121 21.06 14.76 -20.96
N LEU A 122 21.15 13.67 -20.19
CA LEU A 122 19.98 12.84 -19.85
C LEU A 122 19.13 13.46 -18.74
N LEU A 123 19.70 14.31 -17.89
CA LEU A 123 19.00 14.90 -16.76
C LEU A 123 17.85 15.80 -17.22
N GLY A 124 16.66 15.57 -16.67
CA GLY A 124 15.44 16.30 -17.06
C GLY A 124 14.72 15.76 -18.30
N THR A 125 15.32 14.83 -19.06
CA THR A 125 14.68 14.19 -20.23
C THR A 125 13.76 13.03 -19.85
N GLU A 126 14.05 12.36 -18.74
CA GLU A 126 13.32 11.22 -18.20
C GLU A 126 13.25 11.28 -16.66
N PRO A 127 12.36 10.53 -15.99
CA PRO A 127 12.30 10.54 -14.54
C PRO A 127 13.65 10.14 -13.94
N ASP A 128 14.09 10.82 -12.87
CA ASP A 128 15.36 10.54 -12.18
C ASP A 128 15.55 9.05 -11.85
N THR A 129 14.46 8.31 -11.59
CA THR A 129 14.49 6.86 -11.34
C THR A 129 14.86 6.02 -12.56
N VAL A 130 14.48 6.46 -13.75
CA VAL A 130 14.78 5.78 -15.02
C VAL A 130 16.21 6.07 -15.42
N ILE A 131 16.63 7.34 -15.36
CA ILE A 131 18.03 7.73 -15.60
C ILE A 131 18.97 7.02 -14.62
N ALA A 132 18.60 6.96 -13.34
CA ALA A 132 19.37 6.22 -12.34
C ALA A 132 19.51 4.73 -12.69
N HIS A 133 18.46 4.10 -13.20
CA HIS A 133 18.53 2.71 -13.66
C HIS A 133 19.38 2.57 -14.95
N GLN A 134 19.36 3.55 -15.85
CA GLN A 134 20.20 3.54 -17.06
C GLN A 134 21.69 3.70 -16.74
N LEU A 135 22.02 4.50 -15.74
CA LEU A 135 23.40 4.81 -15.33
C LEU A 135 23.92 3.88 -14.22
N ASP A 136 23.14 2.89 -13.78
CA ASP A 136 23.41 2.04 -12.61
C ASP A 136 23.75 2.84 -11.33
N LEU A 137 23.04 3.95 -11.15
CA LEU A 137 23.17 4.86 -10.01
C LEU A 137 21.99 4.76 -9.06
N THR A 138 22.18 5.26 -7.84
CA THR A 138 21.07 5.47 -6.91
C THR A 138 20.26 6.70 -7.34
N PRO A 139 18.91 6.67 -7.34
CA PRO A 139 18.08 7.81 -7.73
C PRO A 139 18.43 9.13 -7.03
N SER A 140 18.83 9.06 -5.76
CA SER A 140 19.26 10.23 -4.99
C SER A 140 20.50 10.93 -5.55
N ILE A 141 21.43 10.21 -6.18
CA ILE A 141 22.64 10.80 -6.80
C ILE A 141 22.25 11.62 -8.03
N VAL A 142 21.38 11.06 -8.89
CA VAL A 142 20.83 11.72 -10.07
C VAL A 142 20.01 12.95 -9.69
N THR A 143 19.12 12.82 -8.69
CA THR A 143 18.31 13.94 -8.19
C THR A 143 19.16 15.06 -7.61
N ASN A 144 20.20 14.73 -6.84
CA ASN A 144 21.09 15.73 -6.24
C ASN A 144 21.91 16.47 -7.31
N HIS A 145 22.44 15.75 -8.31
CA HIS A 145 23.20 16.37 -9.40
C HIS A 145 22.30 17.23 -10.30
N ARG A 146 21.11 16.73 -10.67
CA ARG A 146 20.09 17.50 -11.39
C ARG A 146 19.75 18.80 -10.65
N ASN A 147 19.55 18.74 -9.33
CA ASN A 147 19.28 19.93 -8.51
C ASN A 147 20.48 20.88 -8.44
N ALA A 148 21.71 20.36 -8.39
CA ALA A 148 22.93 21.18 -8.37
C ALA A 148 23.16 21.93 -9.68
N LEU A 149 22.71 21.35 -10.81
CA LEU A 149 22.68 21.99 -12.13
C LEU A 149 21.41 22.82 -12.38
N GLU A 150 20.53 22.96 -11.38
CA GLU A 150 19.25 23.67 -11.47
C GLU A 150 18.32 23.20 -12.61
N ILE A 151 18.50 21.95 -13.07
CA ILE A 151 17.66 21.37 -14.12
C ILE A 151 16.33 20.94 -13.50
N GLU A 152 15.20 21.30 -14.12
CA GLU A 152 13.89 20.89 -13.60
C GLU A 152 13.71 19.35 -13.65
N PRO A 153 13.06 18.74 -12.63
CA PRO A 153 12.76 17.32 -12.64
C PRO A 153 11.81 16.98 -13.79
N TYR A 154 12.08 15.88 -14.48
CA TYR A 154 11.17 15.39 -15.50
C TYR A 154 9.79 15.12 -14.91
N ARG A 155 8.79 15.86 -15.39
CA ARG A 155 7.38 15.64 -15.03
C ARG A 155 6.74 14.79 -16.10
N ARG A 156 6.45 13.52 -15.79
CA ARG A 156 5.56 12.71 -16.62
C ARG A 156 4.16 13.33 -16.55
N GLY A 157 3.78 14.04 -17.60
CA GLY A 157 2.60 14.91 -17.61
C GLY A 157 2.93 16.32 -17.10
N GLY A 158 3.77 17.04 -17.85
CA GLY A 158 3.76 18.50 -17.85
C GLY A 158 2.37 19.05 -18.22
N GLU A 159 2.27 20.37 -18.29
CA GLU A 159 1.07 21.01 -18.85
C GLU A 159 0.72 20.34 -20.19
N VAL A 160 -0.53 19.94 -20.35
CA VAL A 160 -0.94 19.19 -21.55
C VAL A 160 -0.80 20.12 -22.74
N GLU A 161 0.12 19.82 -23.66
CA GLU A 161 0.22 20.53 -24.92
C GLU A 161 -0.99 20.18 -25.78
N TRP A 162 -1.97 21.09 -25.81
CA TRP A 162 -3.20 20.91 -26.57
C TRP A 162 -2.94 21.10 -28.06
N THR A 163 -2.76 20.00 -28.79
CA THR A 163 -2.63 20.06 -30.24
C THR A 163 -3.96 20.47 -30.91
N PRO A 164 -3.94 21.13 -32.08
CA PRO A 164 -5.15 21.41 -32.85
C PRO A 164 -6.00 20.17 -33.18
N GLY A 165 -5.38 18.98 -33.24
CA GLY A 165 -6.10 17.71 -33.37
C GLY A 165 -6.91 17.36 -32.12
N MET A 166 -6.33 17.53 -30.93
CA MET A 166 -7.01 17.29 -29.66
C MET A 166 -8.16 18.28 -29.42
N LEU A 167 -7.96 19.55 -29.79
CA LEU A 167 -8.99 20.60 -29.71
C LEU A 167 -10.21 20.28 -30.58
N ARG A 168 -10.01 19.76 -31.79
CA ARG A 168 -11.13 19.35 -32.67
C ARG A 168 -11.94 18.17 -32.14
N MET A 169 -11.34 17.31 -31.32
CA MET A 169 -12.02 16.13 -30.79
C MET A 169 -12.73 16.37 -29.45
N LEU A 170 -12.47 17.51 -28.80
CA LEU A 170 -13.17 17.91 -27.59
C LEU A 170 -14.66 18.10 -27.91
N GLY A 171 -15.54 17.37 -27.21
CA GLY A 171 -16.99 17.39 -27.46
C GLY A 171 -17.47 16.38 -28.51
N ASP A 172 -16.61 15.99 -29.47
CA ASP A 172 -16.93 15.01 -30.52
C ASP A 172 -16.66 13.56 -30.11
N VAL A 173 -15.81 13.35 -29.10
CA VAL A 173 -15.61 12.05 -28.45
C VAL A 173 -15.73 12.17 -26.93
N PRO A 174 -16.08 11.09 -26.21
CA PRO A 174 -16.09 11.12 -24.75
C PRO A 174 -14.73 11.51 -24.16
N ASP A 175 -14.72 12.45 -23.20
CA ASP A 175 -13.51 12.95 -22.51
C ASP A 175 -12.58 11.82 -22.03
N GLY A 176 -13.16 10.72 -21.54
CA GLY A 176 -12.41 9.55 -21.06
C GLY A 176 -11.75 8.71 -22.15
N THR A 177 -12.27 8.74 -23.38
CA THR A 177 -11.67 8.09 -24.54
C THR A 177 -10.47 8.91 -25.02
N LEU A 178 -10.66 10.23 -25.18
CA LEU A 178 -9.58 11.16 -25.52
C LEU A 178 -8.44 11.12 -24.50
N ALA A 179 -8.77 11.09 -23.21
CA ALA A 179 -7.79 10.97 -22.13
C ALA A 179 -6.95 9.69 -22.23
N ARG A 180 -7.58 8.55 -22.55
CA ARG A 180 -6.88 7.26 -22.65
C ARG A 180 -5.99 7.20 -23.88
N GLU A 181 -6.47 7.70 -25.01
CA GLU A 181 -5.76 7.67 -26.29
C GLU A 181 -4.49 8.52 -26.25
N TYR A 182 -4.56 9.71 -25.65
CA TYR A 182 -3.43 10.64 -25.57
C TYR A 182 -2.62 10.52 -24.26
N GLY A 183 -2.96 9.57 -23.39
CA GLY A 183 -2.28 9.39 -22.11
C GLY A 183 -2.44 10.59 -21.14
N VAL A 184 -3.49 11.39 -21.34
CA VAL A 184 -3.78 12.59 -20.56
C VAL A 184 -4.72 12.26 -19.39
N ALA A 185 -4.64 12.99 -18.28
CA ALA A 185 -5.58 12.82 -17.19
C ALA A 185 -7.01 13.20 -17.62
N HIS A 186 -8.00 12.35 -17.33
CA HIS A 186 -9.43 12.64 -17.60
C HIS A 186 -9.88 14.01 -17.07
N SER A 187 -9.37 14.44 -15.92
CA SER A 187 -9.71 15.75 -15.37
C SER A 187 -9.16 16.92 -16.21
N ALA A 188 -8.05 16.74 -16.93
CA ALA A 188 -7.46 17.77 -17.77
C ALA A 188 -8.28 17.97 -19.05
N VAL A 189 -8.70 16.88 -19.70
CA VAL A 189 -9.64 16.93 -20.84
C VAL A 189 -10.95 17.61 -20.44
N LYS A 190 -11.52 17.22 -19.30
CA LYS A 190 -12.74 17.84 -18.80
C LYS A 190 -12.58 19.35 -18.54
N LEU A 191 -11.47 19.77 -17.94
CA LEU A 191 -11.21 21.20 -17.67
C LEU A 191 -11.04 21.97 -18.97
N ARG A 192 -10.25 21.45 -19.92
CA ARG A 192 -10.06 22.11 -21.22
C ARG A 192 -11.37 22.25 -21.99
N ARG A 193 -12.21 21.22 -21.98
CA ARG A 193 -13.54 21.27 -22.59
C ARG A 193 -14.40 22.40 -22.02
N ILE A 194 -14.34 22.59 -20.70
CA ILE A 194 -15.08 23.63 -20.00
C ILE A 194 -14.52 25.02 -20.33
N GLU A 195 -13.19 25.17 -20.37
CA GLU A 195 -12.51 26.41 -20.77
C GLU A 195 -12.87 26.84 -22.19
N GLU A 196 -12.95 25.89 -23.13
CA GLU A 196 -13.31 26.14 -24.54
C GLU A 196 -14.83 26.30 -24.77
N GLY A 197 -15.65 26.20 -23.72
CA GLY A 197 -17.09 26.36 -23.86
C GLY A 197 -17.80 25.21 -24.59
N ILE A 198 -17.20 24.02 -24.64
CA ILE A 198 -17.70 22.89 -25.43
C ILE A 198 -18.60 21.95 -24.59
N PRO A 199 -19.81 21.60 -25.05
CA PRO A 199 -20.66 20.62 -24.36
C PRO A 199 -20.03 19.23 -24.27
N PRO A 200 -20.32 18.45 -23.21
CA PRO A 200 -19.90 17.05 -23.14
C PRO A 200 -20.43 16.25 -24.33
N PHE A 201 -19.67 15.26 -24.81
CA PHE A 201 -20.08 14.39 -25.91
C PHE A 201 -21.51 13.86 -25.74
N GLY A 202 -22.34 14.07 -26.77
CA GLY A 202 -23.73 13.64 -26.80
C GLY A 202 -24.69 14.46 -25.92
N ARG A 203 -24.27 15.62 -25.40
CA ARG A 203 -25.13 16.56 -24.66
C ARG A 203 -25.26 17.90 -25.39
N ALA A 204 -26.47 18.44 -25.39
CA ALA A 204 -26.75 19.77 -25.95
C ALA A 204 -26.43 20.92 -24.97
N THR A 205 -26.26 20.62 -23.68
CA THR A 205 -26.06 21.63 -22.63
C THR A 205 -24.76 21.40 -21.87
N MET A 206 -24.18 22.49 -21.37
CA MET A 206 -22.98 22.48 -20.54
C MET A 206 -23.18 21.80 -19.19
N ASP A 207 -22.06 21.40 -18.57
CA ASP A 207 -22.08 21.00 -17.15
C ASP A 207 -22.47 22.24 -16.31
N PRO A 208 -23.37 22.10 -15.32
CA PRO A 208 -23.72 23.22 -14.45
C PRO A 208 -22.53 23.65 -13.61
N ASP A 209 -22.51 24.93 -13.23
CA ASP A 209 -21.47 25.49 -12.38
C ASP A 209 -21.37 24.71 -11.06
N PRO A 210 -20.13 24.43 -10.60
CA PRO A 210 -19.95 23.72 -9.35
C PRO A 210 -20.44 24.59 -8.19
N GLU A 211 -21.49 24.12 -7.49
CA GLU A 211 -21.93 24.74 -6.24
C GLU A 211 -20.79 24.69 -5.19
N LEU A 212 -20.29 25.86 -4.81
CA LEU A 212 -19.28 26.08 -3.78
C LEU A 212 -19.84 26.99 -2.68
N PRO A 213 -19.52 26.75 -1.39
CA PRO A 213 -19.82 27.69 -0.33
C PRO A 213 -19.14 29.05 -0.56
N LEU A 214 -19.78 30.15 -0.14
CA LEU A 214 -19.23 31.51 -0.27
C LEU A 214 -17.84 31.63 0.35
N ASP A 215 -17.64 31.04 1.54
CA ASP A 215 -16.33 30.98 2.22
C ASP A 215 -15.24 30.32 1.36
N VAL A 216 -15.60 29.34 0.53
CA VAL A 216 -14.66 28.68 -0.37
C VAL A 216 -14.35 29.59 -1.55
N ILE A 217 -15.36 30.25 -2.12
CA ILE A 217 -15.24 31.18 -3.25
C ILE A 217 -14.26 32.32 -2.92
N GLU A 218 -14.36 32.92 -1.74
CA GLU A 218 -13.48 34.03 -1.31
C GLU A 218 -12.00 33.63 -1.14
N LEU A 219 -11.77 32.34 -0.89
CA LEU A 219 -10.45 31.77 -0.59
C LEU A 219 -9.84 30.98 -1.76
N VAL A 220 -10.59 30.72 -2.84
CA VAL A 220 -10.03 30.10 -4.06
C VAL A 220 -8.91 31.01 -4.61
N GLY A 221 -7.76 30.41 -4.95
CA GLY A 221 -6.57 31.15 -5.43
C GLY A 221 -5.68 31.73 -4.31
N LYS A 222 -6.21 31.92 -3.09
CA LYS A 222 -5.43 32.34 -1.91
C LYS A 222 -4.97 31.14 -1.07
N GLU A 223 -5.87 30.17 -0.87
CA GLU A 223 -5.54 28.90 -0.21
C GLU A 223 -5.49 27.75 -1.23
N THR A 224 -4.64 26.76 -0.96
CA THR A 224 -4.54 25.57 -1.82
C THR A 224 -5.86 24.79 -1.86
N ASP A 225 -6.25 24.26 -3.03
CA ASP A 225 -7.44 23.42 -3.22
C ASP A 225 -7.53 22.25 -2.22
N GLN A 226 -6.37 21.72 -1.80
CA GLN A 226 -6.30 20.63 -0.82
C GLN A 226 -6.77 21.07 0.56
N ARG A 227 -6.44 22.30 0.97
CA ARG A 227 -6.82 22.86 2.27
C ARG A 227 -8.30 23.21 2.26
N LEU A 228 -8.77 23.92 1.24
CA LEU A 228 -10.19 24.23 1.05
C LEU A 228 -11.05 22.96 1.06
N SER A 229 -10.62 21.92 0.37
CA SER A 229 -11.32 20.62 0.36
C SER A 229 -11.38 19.96 1.75
N LYS A 230 -10.31 20.03 2.53
CA LYS A 230 -10.26 19.45 3.88
C LYS A 230 -11.05 20.26 4.91
N THR A 231 -10.97 21.58 4.84
CA THR A 231 -11.60 22.49 5.79
C THR A 231 -13.11 22.55 5.57
N TYR A 232 -13.55 22.70 4.32
CA TYR A 232 -14.96 22.91 3.97
C TYR A 232 -15.66 21.65 3.45
N GLY A 233 -14.96 20.52 3.36
CA GLY A 233 -15.54 19.25 2.91
C GLY A 233 -15.92 19.20 1.43
N VAL A 234 -15.45 20.16 0.63
CA VAL A 234 -15.75 20.26 -0.80
C VAL A 234 -14.84 19.34 -1.61
N ALA A 235 -15.36 18.72 -2.66
CA ALA A 235 -14.57 17.89 -3.56
C ALA A 235 -13.56 18.73 -4.37
N ARG A 236 -12.29 18.33 -4.37
CA ARG A 236 -11.18 19.08 -5.05
C ARG A 236 -11.44 19.40 -6.52
N TYR A 237 -12.12 18.53 -7.25
CA TYR A 237 -12.40 18.76 -8.68
C TYR A 237 -13.40 19.91 -8.90
N LYS A 238 -14.34 20.15 -7.96
CA LYS A 238 -15.29 21.28 -8.05
C LYS A 238 -14.56 22.61 -7.93
N ILE A 239 -13.63 22.71 -6.98
CA ILE A 239 -12.77 23.89 -6.80
C ILE A 239 -11.94 24.14 -8.05
N ARG A 240 -11.38 23.07 -8.67
CA ARG A 240 -10.62 23.18 -9.92
C ARG A 240 -11.47 23.66 -11.10
N ILE A 241 -12.70 23.17 -11.24
CA ILE A 241 -13.63 23.61 -12.30
C ILE A 241 -14.00 25.07 -12.08
N TYR A 242 -14.37 25.46 -10.86
CA TYR A 242 -14.67 26.85 -10.51
C TYR A 242 -13.48 27.77 -10.84
N ARG A 243 -12.29 27.34 -10.43
CA ARG A 243 -11.05 28.06 -10.69
C ARG A 243 -10.79 28.27 -12.19
N ALA A 244 -11.01 27.24 -13.01
CA ALA A 244 -10.85 27.33 -14.46
C ALA A 244 -11.92 28.24 -15.11
N LEU A 245 -13.19 28.12 -14.71
CA LEU A 245 -14.28 28.97 -15.20
C LEU A 245 -14.07 30.45 -14.90
N HIS A 246 -13.51 30.77 -13.73
CA HIS A 246 -13.29 32.15 -13.28
C HIS A 246 -11.88 32.67 -13.59
N GLY A 247 -11.04 31.91 -14.30
CA GLY A 247 -9.67 32.33 -14.64
C GLY A 247 -8.79 32.62 -13.42
N ILE A 248 -8.99 31.90 -12.31
CA ILE A 248 -8.23 32.10 -11.08
C ILE A 248 -6.99 31.19 -11.10
N ASP A 249 -5.81 31.73 -10.79
CA ASP A 249 -4.60 30.92 -10.74
C ASP A 249 -4.57 29.98 -9.54
N GLN A 250 -3.78 28.91 -9.66
CA GLN A 250 -3.57 28.01 -8.54
C GLN A 250 -2.83 28.75 -7.43
N ALA A 251 -3.36 28.68 -6.20
CA ALA A 251 -2.67 29.25 -5.04
C ALA A 251 -1.23 28.69 -4.96
N PRO A 252 -0.22 29.54 -4.70
CA PRO A 252 1.16 29.09 -4.62
C PRO A 252 1.26 27.94 -3.61
N PRO A 253 2.10 26.92 -3.88
CA PRO A 253 2.31 25.85 -2.93
C PRO A 253 2.76 26.48 -1.62
N MET A 254 1.96 26.33 -0.56
CA MET A 254 2.38 26.82 0.77
C MET A 254 3.80 26.35 1.01
N ASP A 255 4.70 27.26 1.35
CA ASP A 255 6.02 26.92 1.82
C ASP A 255 5.88 26.27 3.21
N ARG A 256 5.54 24.98 3.19
CA ARG A 256 5.38 24.18 4.40
C ARG A 256 6.75 23.87 5.02
N PHE A 257 7.85 24.30 4.39
CA PHE A 257 9.22 24.04 4.82
C PHE A 257 9.83 25.27 5.50
N ALA A 258 9.50 26.50 5.07
CA ALA A 258 9.89 27.74 5.72
C ALA A 258 8.92 28.14 6.84
N HIS A 259 8.81 27.29 7.87
CA HIS A 259 8.34 27.82 9.15
C HIS A 259 9.37 28.85 9.64
N HIS A 260 8.95 30.11 9.74
CA HIS A 260 9.79 31.17 10.27
C HIS A 260 9.81 31.01 11.79
N TRP A 261 10.92 30.48 12.30
CA TRP A 261 11.10 30.26 13.73
C TRP A 261 11.16 31.59 14.46
N THR A 262 10.16 31.84 15.29
CA THR A 262 10.15 32.98 16.21
C THR A 262 10.81 32.59 17.54
N GLU A 263 11.24 33.58 18.33
CA GLU A 263 11.75 33.33 19.68
C GLU A 263 10.70 32.62 20.57
N GLN A 264 9.41 32.90 20.35
CA GLN A 264 8.31 32.22 21.04
C GLN A 264 8.22 30.73 20.66
N ASP A 265 8.52 30.38 19.41
CA ASP A 265 8.57 28.99 18.95
C ASP A 265 9.76 28.25 19.53
N ASP A 266 10.92 28.89 19.58
CA ASP A 266 12.15 28.33 20.16
C ASP A 266 11.99 28.08 21.67
N GLN A 267 11.27 28.97 22.39
CA GLN A 267 10.91 28.76 23.80
C GLN A 267 9.99 27.54 24.02
N LEU A 268 9.26 27.08 23.00
CA LEU A 268 8.43 25.87 23.09
C LEU A 268 9.23 24.59 22.86
N LEU A 269 10.40 24.66 22.21
CA LEU A 269 11.29 23.52 22.01
C LEU A 269 11.81 23.03 23.37
N GLY A 270 11.84 21.72 23.56
CA GLY A 270 12.30 21.17 24.85
C GLY A 270 11.25 21.18 25.97
N THR A 271 10.13 21.89 25.83
CA THR A 271 9.08 21.95 26.88
C THR A 271 8.07 20.79 26.80
N ALA A 272 7.81 20.28 25.60
CA ALA A 272 6.93 19.15 25.34
C ALA A 272 7.44 18.33 24.15
N SER A 273 6.94 17.10 23.97
CA SER A 273 7.36 16.23 22.87
C SER A 273 7.26 16.96 21.51
N ASP A 274 8.19 16.69 20.59
CA ASP A 274 8.25 17.35 19.28
C ASP A 274 6.90 17.33 18.54
N ARG A 275 6.13 16.24 18.67
CA ARG A 275 4.77 16.12 18.10
C ARG A 275 3.76 17.11 18.67
N ARG A 276 3.88 17.46 19.95
CA ARG A 276 2.96 18.34 20.68
C ARG A 276 3.30 19.80 20.45
N VAL A 277 4.60 20.12 20.38
CA VAL A 277 5.09 21.44 19.98
C VAL A 277 4.71 21.71 18.52
N ALA A 278 4.90 20.72 17.64
CA ALA A 278 4.50 20.80 16.23
C ALA A 278 2.99 21.05 16.06
N ALA A 279 2.17 20.37 16.85
CA ALA A 279 0.72 20.59 16.84
C ALA A 279 0.31 21.98 17.36
N LYS A 280 1.12 22.60 18.22
CA LYS A 280 0.85 23.94 18.78
C LYS A 280 1.24 25.05 17.80
N ILE A 281 2.35 24.89 17.09
CA ILE A 281 2.91 25.88 16.15
C ILE A 281 2.36 25.67 14.72
N GLY A 282 1.78 24.50 14.42
CA GLY A 282 1.20 24.20 13.10
C GLY A 282 2.20 23.65 12.08
N VAL A 283 3.34 23.13 12.55
CA VAL A 283 4.43 22.58 11.72
C VAL A 283 4.47 21.06 11.75
N ARG A 284 5.36 20.44 10.96
CA ARG A 284 5.60 18.99 11.05
C ARG A 284 6.46 18.65 12.27
N PRO A 285 6.23 17.50 12.94
CA PRO A 285 7.08 17.04 14.06
C PRO A 285 8.57 16.96 13.72
N GLN A 286 8.91 16.67 12.45
CA GLN A 286 10.29 16.62 11.98
C GLN A 286 10.96 18.00 11.96
N GLN A 287 10.25 19.08 11.63
CA GLN A 287 10.82 20.44 11.64
C GLN A 287 11.19 20.87 13.05
N VAL A 288 10.31 20.59 14.03
CA VAL A 288 10.57 20.79 15.45
C VAL A 288 11.77 19.97 15.91
N MET A 289 11.86 18.71 15.52
CA MET A 289 13.01 17.85 15.84
C MET A 289 14.31 18.44 15.27
N TYR A 290 14.32 18.87 14.01
CA TYR A 290 15.50 19.45 13.36
C TYR A 290 15.93 20.76 14.01
N ARG A 291 15.00 21.69 14.26
CA ARG A 291 15.29 22.95 14.95
C ARG A 291 15.79 22.70 16.37
N ARG A 292 15.17 21.77 17.10
CA ARG A 292 15.58 21.34 18.44
C ARG A 292 17.04 20.83 18.43
N VAL A 293 17.41 20.00 17.45
CA VAL A 293 18.79 19.48 17.31
C VAL A 293 19.77 20.60 16.93
N GLN A 294 19.39 21.50 16.02
CA GLN A 294 20.22 22.67 15.64
C GLN A 294 20.54 23.57 16.83
N LEU A 295 19.57 23.80 17.71
CA LEU A 295 19.74 24.60 18.93
C LEU A 295 20.32 23.79 20.12
N GLY A 296 20.69 22.52 19.90
CA GLY A 296 21.26 21.67 20.95
C GLY A 296 20.29 21.30 22.09
N ILE A 297 18.99 21.54 21.92
CA ILE A 297 17.99 21.33 22.97
C ILE A 297 17.66 19.82 23.08
N PRO A 298 17.70 19.19 24.26
CA PRO A 298 17.35 17.77 24.41
C PRO A 298 15.84 17.53 24.30
N SER A 299 15.44 16.32 23.88
CA SER A 299 14.01 15.95 23.78
C SER A 299 13.43 15.81 25.19
N PRO A 300 12.29 16.47 25.50
CA PRO A 300 11.67 16.34 26.80
C PRO A 300 11.13 14.92 27.02
N GLY A 301 11.34 14.41 28.23
CA GLY A 301 10.80 13.13 28.70
C GLY A 301 11.64 11.89 28.38
N LYS A 302 12.74 12.02 27.63
CA LYS A 302 13.74 10.95 27.50
C LYS A 302 14.95 11.28 28.36
N LYS A 303 15.21 10.50 29.42
CA LYS A 303 16.50 10.62 30.13
C LYS A 303 17.60 10.23 29.13
N SER A 304 18.47 11.16 28.76
CA SER A 304 19.63 10.89 27.91
C SER A 304 20.71 10.15 28.68
N SER A 305 20.84 10.45 29.98
CA SER A 305 21.77 9.77 30.87
C SER A 305 21.03 8.76 31.77
N LEU A 306 21.40 7.50 31.61
CA LEU A 306 21.05 6.44 32.54
C LEU A 306 22.26 6.12 33.41
N ARG A 307 22.09 6.09 34.73
CA ARG A 307 23.12 5.54 35.62
C ARG A 307 23.17 4.02 35.45
N TRP A 308 24.30 3.50 35.00
CA TRP A 308 24.52 2.06 34.83
C TRP A 308 24.90 1.42 36.17
N THR A 309 23.91 0.86 36.85
CA THR A 309 24.12 0.05 38.06
C THR A 309 24.43 -1.40 37.67
N LYS A 310 25.15 -2.15 38.49
CA LYS A 310 25.44 -3.59 38.28
C LYS A 310 24.19 -4.39 37.87
N LYS A 311 23.08 -4.23 38.62
CA LYS A 311 21.77 -4.83 38.32
C LYS A 311 21.19 -4.52 36.92
N ARG A 312 21.49 -3.36 36.35
CA ARG A 312 21.02 -2.96 35.00
C ARG A 312 21.90 -3.54 33.91
N ILE A 313 23.21 -3.63 34.18
CA ILE A 313 24.17 -4.28 33.29
C ILE A 313 23.84 -5.78 33.21
N ASP A 314 23.55 -6.42 34.34
CA ASP A 314 23.12 -7.82 34.42
C ASP A 314 21.78 -8.10 33.69
N GLN A 315 20.98 -7.06 33.43
CA GLN A 315 19.71 -7.16 32.67
C GLN A 315 19.91 -7.00 31.15
N LEU A 316 21.02 -6.42 30.69
CA LEU A 316 21.33 -6.30 29.26
C LEU A 316 21.53 -7.70 28.68
N GLY A 317 20.96 -7.95 27.49
CA GLY A 317 20.98 -9.27 26.84
C GLY A 317 19.98 -10.28 27.40
N ARG A 318 19.48 -10.11 28.63
CA ARG A 318 18.41 -10.96 29.20
C ARG A 318 17.02 -10.56 28.71
N ASP A 319 16.74 -9.26 28.73
CA ASP A 319 15.49 -8.69 28.22
C ASP A 319 15.73 -7.88 26.93
N PRO A 320 14.74 -7.76 26.02
CA PRO A 320 14.90 -6.99 24.80
C PRO A 320 15.12 -5.48 25.05
N ASP A 321 16.01 -4.85 24.28
CA ASP A 321 16.37 -3.42 24.44
C ASP A 321 15.19 -2.45 24.45
N HIS A 322 14.11 -2.76 23.70
CA HIS A 322 12.91 -1.94 23.68
C HIS A 322 12.04 -2.08 24.95
N VAL A 323 12.10 -3.22 25.64
CA VAL A 323 11.46 -3.46 26.93
C VAL A 323 12.22 -2.73 28.02
N LEU A 324 13.55 -2.91 28.06
CA LEU A 324 14.44 -2.21 28.99
C LEU A 324 14.35 -0.69 28.80
N GLY A 325 14.29 -0.23 27.54
CA GLY A 325 14.09 1.18 27.20
C GLY A 325 12.81 1.75 27.83
N LYS A 326 11.69 1.02 27.72
CA LYS A 326 10.42 1.42 28.36
C LYS A 326 10.52 1.38 29.89
N GLN A 327 11.09 0.30 30.45
CA GLN A 327 11.18 0.11 31.90
C GLN A 327 12.04 1.18 32.58
N TRP A 328 13.12 1.61 31.93
CA TRP A 328 14.04 2.61 32.48
C TRP A 328 13.71 4.04 32.00
N ASN A 329 12.66 4.21 31.20
CA ASN A 329 12.25 5.46 30.58
C ASN A 329 13.40 6.15 29.80
N VAL A 330 14.12 5.36 29.00
CA VAL A 330 15.22 5.80 28.14
C VAL A 330 15.00 5.32 26.69
N SER A 331 15.70 5.93 25.74
CA SER A 331 15.61 5.48 24.35
C SER A 331 16.18 4.05 24.23
N PRO A 332 15.53 3.13 23.50
CA PRO A 332 16.08 1.80 23.23
C PRO A 332 17.49 1.84 22.62
N SER A 333 17.80 2.90 21.86
CA SER A 333 19.13 3.15 21.31
C SER A 333 20.21 3.41 22.37
N VAL A 334 19.88 3.98 23.54
CA VAL A 334 20.83 4.16 24.65
C VAL A 334 21.16 2.82 25.31
N VAL A 335 20.15 1.96 25.47
CA VAL A 335 20.30 0.58 25.96
C VAL A 335 21.16 -0.23 25.00
N ARG A 336 20.83 -0.17 23.70
CA ARG A 336 21.57 -0.85 22.64
C ARG A 336 23.04 -0.40 22.59
N LYS A 337 23.30 0.91 22.64
CA LYS A 337 24.67 1.46 22.63
C LYS A 337 25.50 0.93 23.80
N LYS A 338 24.93 0.89 25.01
CA LYS A 338 25.66 0.35 26.18
C LYS A 338 25.87 -1.16 26.10
N ARG A 339 24.88 -1.89 25.57
CA ARG A 339 25.00 -3.33 25.30
C ARG A 339 26.15 -3.60 24.32
N GLU A 340 26.22 -2.85 23.21
CA GLU A 340 27.28 -2.96 22.20
C GLU A 340 28.65 -2.58 22.77
N GLU A 341 28.74 -1.53 23.59
CA GLU A 341 29.97 -1.12 24.28
C GLU A 341 30.51 -2.19 25.24
N LEU A 342 29.62 -3.02 25.81
CA LEU A 342 29.99 -4.13 26.70
C LEU A 342 30.08 -5.48 25.97
N GLU A 343 29.96 -5.48 24.63
CA GLU A 343 30.00 -6.68 23.78
C GLU A 343 28.98 -7.76 24.19
N ILE A 344 27.86 -7.36 24.78
CA ILE A 344 26.79 -8.28 25.20
C ILE A 344 25.91 -8.57 23.99
N GLU A 345 25.70 -9.83 23.62
CA GLU A 345 24.80 -10.18 22.51
C GLU A 345 23.35 -9.68 22.73
N PRO A 346 22.60 -9.30 21.68
CA PRO A 346 21.20 -8.94 21.80
C PRO A 346 20.39 -10.08 22.44
N CYS A 347 19.38 -9.73 23.23
CA CYS A 347 18.43 -10.72 23.73
C CYS A 347 17.86 -11.51 22.54
N LYS A 348 18.27 -12.78 22.42
CA LYS A 348 17.73 -13.70 21.43
C LYS A 348 16.22 -13.70 21.66
N ARG A 349 15.45 -13.35 20.64
CA ARG A 349 14.00 -13.56 20.69
C ARG A 349 13.81 -15.00 21.14
N ARG A 350 12.92 -15.26 22.11
CA ARG A 350 12.46 -16.63 22.34
C ARG A 350 11.91 -17.10 21.01
N SER A 351 12.72 -17.90 20.30
CA SER A 351 12.30 -18.70 19.18
C SER A 351 11.33 -19.69 19.80
N GLN A 352 10.06 -19.30 19.91
CA GLN A 352 9.04 -20.31 20.08
C GLN A 352 9.17 -21.18 18.85
N GLU A 353 9.56 -22.42 19.05
CA GLU A 353 9.61 -23.39 17.98
C GLU A 353 8.20 -23.94 17.80
N LEU A 354 7.81 -24.10 16.54
CA LEU A 354 6.52 -24.69 16.24
C LEU A 354 6.61 -26.18 16.57
N SER A 355 5.74 -26.69 17.45
CA SER A 355 5.64 -28.13 17.75
C SER A 355 5.57 -28.95 16.46
N VAL A 356 6.12 -30.17 16.47
CA VAL A 356 6.13 -31.08 15.31
C VAL A 356 4.70 -31.25 14.75
N GLU A 357 3.71 -31.44 15.63
CA GLU A 357 2.29 -31.55 15.27
C GLU A 357 1.75 -30.28 14.58
N ALA A 358 2.09 -29.10 15.10
CA ALA A 358 1.68 -27.83 14.53
C ALA A 358 2.36 -27.55 13.18
N ARG A 359 3.56 -28.09 12.97
CA ARG A 359 4.34 -28.00 11.73
C ARG A 359 3.74 -28.86 10.62
N GLU A 360 3.26 -30.05 10.95
CA GLU A 360 2.54 -30.94 10.01
C GLU A 360 1.19 -30.36 9.57
N LEU A 361 0.54 -29.58 10.43
CA LEU A 361 -0.73 -28.92 10.13
C LEU A 361 -0.58 -27.60 9.35
N LEU A 362 0.65 -27.11 9.13
CA LEU A 362 0.90 -25.92 8.33
C LEU A 362 0.45 -26.14 6.88
N GLY A 363 -0.42 -25.27 6.37
CA GLY A 363 -0.91 -25.36 4.99
C GLY A 363 -2.06 -26.35 4.77
N THR A 364 -2.37 -27.23 5.72
CA THR A 364 -3.59 -28.06 5.70
C THR A 364 -4.75 -27.35 6.39
N VAL A 365 -4.47 -26.57 7.44
CA VAL A 365 -5.45 -25.78 8.19
C VAL A 365 -5.14 -24.27 8.01
N PRO A 366 -6.15 -23.37 7.98
CA PRO A 366 -5.90 -21.93 7.93
C PRO A 366 -5.07 -21.42 9.11
N ASP A 367 -4.11 -20.53 8.82
CA ASP A 367 -3.16 -19.97 9.81
C ASP A 367 -3.85 -19.42 11.08
N ASN A 368 -5.06 -18.86 10.95
CA ASN A 368 -5.83 -18.31 12.09
C ASN A 368 -6.39 -19.38 13.04
N VAL A 369 -6.76 -20.54 12.51
CA VAL A 369 -7.30 -21.65 13.31
C VAL A 369 -6.15 -22.33 14.06
N LEU A 370 -5.05 -22.58 13.36
CA LEU A 370 -3.84 -23.18 13.92
C LEU A 370 -3.23 -22.25 15.00
N ALA A 371 -3.24 -20.93 14.77
CA ALA A 371 -2.86 -19.94 15.77
C ALA A 371 -3.69 -20.03 17.06
N LYS A 372 -5.02 -20.19 16.97
CA LYS A 372 -5.88 -20.35 18.14
C LYS A 372 -5.66 -21.67 18.86
N GLN A 373 -5.51 -22.76 18.10
CA GLN A 373 -5.37 -24.12 18.64
C GLN A 373 -4.06 -24.28 19.43
N PHE A 374 -2.95 -23.75 18.93
CA PHE A 374 -1.63 -23.90 19.55
C PHE A 374 -1.20 -22.66 20.35
N GLY A 375 -2.09 -21.68 20.55
CA GLY A 375 -1.82 -20.49 21.36
C GLY A 375 -0.76 -19.52 20.78
N PHE A 376 -0.56 -19.54 19.46
CA PHE A 376 0.39 -18.66 18.77
C PHE A 376 -0.30 -17.44 18.13
N SER A 377 0.50 -16.44 17.76
CA SER A 377 -0.03 -15.34 16.93
C SER A 377 -0.26 -15.81 15.48
N PRO A 378 -1.31 -15.35 14.78
CA PRO A 378 -1.51 -15.68 13.35
C PRO A 378 -0.34 -15.27 12.46
N THR A 379 0.36 -14.21 12.82
CA THR A 379 1.60 -13.75 12.17
C THR A 379 2.76 -14.72 12.36
N PHE A 380 2.87 -15.35 13.52
CA PHE A 380 3.91 -16.34 13.82
C PHE A 380 3.72 -17.62 12.98
N ILE A 381 2.50 -18.16 12.93
CA ILE A 381 2.15 -19.31 12.07
C ILE A 381 2.37 -18.99 10.58
N ARG A 382 1.99 -17.79 10.15
CA ARG A 382 2.21 -17.34 8.77
C ARG A 382 3.68 -17.29 8.39
N ASN A 383 4.52 -16.76 9.29
CA ASN A 383 5.96 -16.70 9.06
C ASN A 383 6.56 -18.11 9.04
N ALA A 384 6.24 -18.97 10.02
CA ALA A 384 6.66 -20.36 10.03
C ALA A 384 6.24 -21.13 8.75
N ARG A 385 5.03 -20.86 8.25
CA ARG A 385 4.54 -21.41 6.98
C ARG A 385 5.34 -20.90 5.77
N ASN A 386 5.64 -19.60 5.73
CA ASN A 386 6.42 -18.99 4.65
C ASN A 386 7.87 -19.48 4.67
N ASP A 387 8.49 -19.60 5.86
CA ASP A 387 9.85 -20.09 6.06
C ASP A 387 9.95 -21.57 5.66
N ALA A 388 8.90 -22.37 5.89
CA ALA A 388 8.77 -23.73 5.39
C ALA A 388 8.43 -23.82 3.88
N GLY A 389 8.23 -22.69 3.20
CA GLY A 389 7.86 -22.65 1.77
C GLY A 389 6.45 -23.19 1.46
N ILE A 390 5.61 -23.38 2.48
CA ILE A 390 4.28 -23.97 2.34
C ILE A 390 3.29 -22.89 1.91
N ALA A 391 2.44 -23.17 0.91
CA ALA A 391 1.40 -22.24 0.51
C ALA A 391 0.32 -22.11 1.61
N PRO A 392 -0.31 -20.94 1.80
CA PRO A 392 -1.42 -20.80 2.75
C PRO A 392 -2.55 -21.76 2.38
N CYS A 393 -3.16 -22.40 3.39
CA CYS A 393 -4.37 -23.20 3.20
C CYS A 393 -5.48 -22.28 2.66
N ARG A 394 -5.68 -22.33 1.35
CA ARG A 394 -6.79 -21.66 0.67
C ARG A 394 -7.85 -22.74 0.47
N SER A 395 -8.97 -22.62 1.19
CA SER A 395 -10.19 -23.32 0.79
C SER A 395 -10.54 -22.89 -0.63
N THR A 396 -10.22 -23.73 -1.62
CA THR A 396 -10.67 -23.58 -3.01
C THR A 396 -12.16 -23.87 -3.15
N ALA A 397 -12.76 -24.51 -2.14
CA ALA A 397 -14.19 -24.69 -2.05
C ALA A 397 -14.86 -23.30 -1.92
N PRO A 398 -15.74 -22.93 -2.87
CA PRO A 398 -16.49 -21.69 -2.77
C PRO A 398 -17.34 -21.72 -1.50
N PHE A 399 -17.36 -20.63 -0.75
CA PHE A 399 -18.22 -20.54 0.44
C PHE A 399 -19.70 -20.74 0.03
N ILE A 400 -20.28 -21.85 0.46
CA ILE A 400 -21.66 -22.21 0.11
C ILE A 400 -22.60 -21.44 1.02
N TRP A 401 -23.32 -20.49 0.43
CA TRP A 401 -24.33 -19.71 1.11
C TRP A 401 -25.56 -20.57 1.42
N LYS A 402 -25.68 -21.03 2.67
CA LYS A 402 -26.91 -21.69 3.15
C LYS A 402 -28.11 -20.74 3.03
N LYS A 403 -29.29 -21.24 2.64
CA LYS A 403 -30.54 -20.47 2.52
C LYS A 403 -30.85 -19.64 3.78
N LYS A 404 -30.53 -20.17 4.97
CA LYS A 404 -30.66 -19.46 6.26
C LYS A 404 -29.80 -18.18 6.32
N ASN A 405 -28.56 -18.22 5.82
CA ASN A 405 -27.64 -17.08 5.86
C ASN A 405 -27.98 -16.04 4.79
N LEU A 406 -28.49 -16.48 3.62
CA LEU A 406 -29.00 -15.58 2.58
C LEU A 406 -30.17 -14.72 3.07
N LYS A 407 -31.08 -15.30 3.86
CA LYS A 407 -32.20 -14.56 4.47
C LYS A 407 -31.76 -13.55 5.54
N ARG A 408 -30.56 -13.70 6.09
CA ARG A 408 -30.01 -12.83 7.16
C ARG A 408 -29.21 -11.65 6.60
N LEU A 409 -28.71 -11.74 5.37
CA LEU A 409 -28.09 -10.62 4.66
C LEU A 409 -29.07 -9.45 4.58
N GLY A 410 -28.69 -8.28 5.08
CA GLY A 410 -29.55 -7.09 5.12
C GLY A 410 -30.57 -7.04 6.27
N ARG A 411 -30.63 -8.06 7.14
CA ARG A 411 -31.41 -8.05 8.40
C ARG A 411 -30.54 -8.04 9.66
N VAL A 412 -29.30 -8.51 9.54
CA VAL A 412 -28.28 -8.54 10.60
C VAL A 412 -27.09 -7.72 10.12
N HIS A 413 -26.32 -7.13 11.05
CA HIS A 413 -25.11 -6.39 10.68
C HIS A 413 -24.05 -7.31 10.07
N ASP A 414 -23.37 -6.79 9.04
CA ASP A 414 -22.36 -7.53 8.28
C ASP A 414 -21.18 -7.98 9.18
N ASP A 415 -20.85 -7.26 10.26
CA ASP A 415 -19.80 -7.61 11.22
C ASP A 415 -20.18 -8.79 12.14
N VAL A 416 -21.43 -8.81 12.63
CA VAL A 416 -21.97 -9.90 13.44
C VAL A 416 -22.08 -11.17 12.61
N LEU A 417 -22.62 -11.06 11.40
CA LEU A 417 -22.73 -12.21 10.48
C LEU A 417 -21.34 -12.72 10.06
N ALA A 418 -20.34 -11.84 9.95
CA ALA A 418 -18.95 -12.19 9.65
C ALA A 418 -18.29 -12.98 10.78
N GLN A 419 -18.50 -12.58 12.04
CA GLN A 419 -17.97 -13.31 13.19
C GLN A 419 -18.58 -14.71 13.30
N GLU A 420 -19.91 -14.82 13.17
CA GLU A 420 -20.60 -16.12 13.25
C GLU A 420 -20.18 -17.09 12.14
N LEU A 421 -19.96 -16.57 10.91
CA LEU A 421 -19.56 -17.40 9.78
C LEU A 421 -18.03 -17.54 9.65
N SER A 422 -17.26 -16.91 10.55
CA SER A 422 -15.80 -16.81 10.46
C SER A 422 -15.31 -16.31 9.08
N LEU A 423 -16.02 -15.34 8.52
CA LEU A 423 -15.73 -14.71 7.22
C LEU A 423 -15.24 -13.28 7.41
N SER A 424 -14.68 -12.70 6.34
CA SER A 424 -14.39 -11.26 6.30
C SER A 424 -15.70 -10.46 6.19
N PRO A 425 -15.87 -9.35 6.95
CA PRO A 425 -16.99 -8.43 6.78
C PRO A 425 -17.13 -7.93 5.33
N GLU A 426 -16.01 -7.73 4.63
CA GLU A 426 -16.00 -7.28 3.23
C GLU A 426 -16.60 -8.32 2.28
N PHE A 427 -16.38 -9.61 2.55
CA PHE A 427 -16.91 -10.71 1.73
C PHE A 427 -18.44 -10.80 1.82
N ILE A 428 -19.00 -10.56 3.02
CA ILE A 428 -20.45 -10.46 3.23
C ILE A 428 -21.00 -9.21 2.53
N ALA A 429 -20.33 -8.07 2.68
CA ALA A 429 -20.73 -6.82 2.01
C ALA A 429 -20.70 -6.94 0.48
N GLN A 430 -19.73 -7.68 -0.09
CA GLN A 430 -19.66 -7.97 -1.52
C GLN A 430 -20.82 -8.87 -1.97
N LYS A 431 -21.13 -9.94 -1.24
CA LYS A 431 -22.29 -10.80 -1.55
C LYS A 431 -23.60 -10.04 -1.47
N ARG A 432 -23.75 -9.20 -0.45
CA ARG A 432 -24.91 -8.33 -0.25
C ARG A 432 -25.11 -7.38 -1.43
N ARG A 433 -24.04 -6.69 -1.87
CA ARG A 433 -24.05 -5.82 -3.06
C ARG A 433 -24.39 -6.57 -4.35
N ALA A 434 -23.84 -7.77 -4.53
CA ALA A 434 -24.14 -8.61 -5.69
C ALA A 434 -25.61 -9.04 -5.78
N LEU A 435 -26.31 -9.13 -4.64
CA LEU A 435 -27.74 -9.42 -4.57
C LEU A 435 -28.63 -8.16 -4.52
N GLY A 436 -28.04 -6.96 -4.63
CA GLY A 436 -28.79 -5.70 -4.58
C GLY A 436 -29.38 -5.38 -3.19
N ILE A 437 -28.94 -6.06 -2.13
CA ILE A 437 -29.50 -5.89 -0.79
C ILE A 437 -28.84 -4.69 -0.11
N ALA A 438 -29.62 -3.77 0.46
CA ALA A 438 -29.08 -2.65 1.24
C ALA A 438 -28.43 -3.14 2.55
N ALA A 439 -27.39 -2.45 3.02
CA ALA A 439 -26.76 -2.78 4.30
C ALA A 439 -27.75 -2.57 5.45
N PHE A 440 -27.85 -3.54 6.36
CA PHE A 440 -28.53 -3.33 7.64
C PHE A 440 -27.66 -2.41 8.48
N ARG A 441 -27.89 -1.10 8.37
CA ARG A 441 -27.14 -0.11 9.15
C ARG A 441 -27.64 -0.14 10.58
N ARG A 442 -26.73 -0.01 11.55
CA ARG A 442 -27.14 0.37 12.90
C ARG A 442 -27.85 1.70 12.73
N VAL A 443 -29.16 1.74 12.95
CA VAL A 443 -29.82 3.01 13.19
C VAL A 443 -29.15 3.52 14.45
N ASN A 444 -28.29 4.54 14.31
CA ASN A 444 -27.74 5.21 15.47
C ASN A 444 -28.91 5.95 16.14
N LYS A 445 -29.73 5.21 16.90
CA LYS A 445 -30.76 5.70 17.81
C LYS A 445 -30.13 6.37 19.05
N VAL A 446 -28.91 6.87 18.91
CA VAL A 446 -28.34 7.75 19.92
C VAL A 446 -28.94 9.11 19.61
N ASP A 447 -29.90 9.51 20.43
CA ASP A 447 -30.36 10.88 20.43
C ASP A 447 -29.21 11.76 20.94
N TRP A 448 -28.50 12.36 20.01
CA TRP A 448 -27.36 13.22 20.33
C TRP A 448 -27.79 14.55 20.96
N ASN A 449 -29.10 14.84 21.01
CA ASN A 449 -29.65 15.97 21.72
C ASN A 449 -29.98 15.64 23.18
N ASP A 450 -29.86 14.37 23.61
CA ASP A 450 -30.02 14.01 25.03
C ASP A 450 -28.92 14.71 25.87
N PRO A 451 -29.30 15.56 26.85
CA PRO A 451 -28.35 16.27 27.71
C PRO A 451 -27.44 15.33 28.51
N LYS A 452 -27.85 14.09 28.79
CA LYS A 452 -27.00 13.09 29.49
C LYS A 452 -25.84 12.62 28.62
N ILE A 453 -26.08 12.38 27.33
CA ILE A 453 -25.04 11.94 26.38
C ILE A 453 -24.08 13.10 26.08
N ARG A 454 -24.63 14.31 25.91
CA ARG A 454 -23.85 15.51 25.59
C ARG A 454 -22.86 15.89 26.70
N LYS A 455 -23.22 15.68 27.98
CA LYS A 455 -22.32 15.87 29.13
C LYS A 455 -21.19 14.85 29.23
N GLN A 456 -21.35 13.65 28.65
CA GLN A 456 -20.32 12.60 28.70
C GLN A 456 -19.28 12.70 27.58
N LEU A 457 -19.60 13.40 26.49
CA LEU A 457 -18.66 13.68 25.40
C LEU A 457 -17.49 14.52 25.93
N GLY A 458 -16.26 14.01 25.80
CA GLY A 458 -15.04 14.68 26.27
C GLY A 458 -14.70 14.45 27.75
N VAL A 459 -15.61 13.89 28.55
CA VAL A 459 -15.40 13.55 29.98
C VAL A 459 -14.99 12.08 30.16
N ILE A 460 -15.41 11.21 29.25
CA ILE A 460 -15.06 9.78 29.22
C ILE A 460 -14.35 9.50 27.88
N SER A 461 -13.47 8.49 27.85
CA SER A 461 -12.82 8.03 26.61
C SER A 461 -13.85 7.71 25.51
N ASP A 462 -13.59 8.17 24.29
CA ASP A 462 -14.42 7.91 23.10
C ASP A 462 -14.66 6.39 22.90
N ALA A 463 -13.71 5.53 23.32
CA ALA A 463 -13.84 4.07 23.23
C ALA A 463 -14.74 3.46 24.33
N GLU A 464 -14.77 4.06 25.51
CA GLU A 464 -15.63 3.62 26.61
C GLU A 464 -17.07 4.11 26.42
N LEU A 465 -17.23 5.36 26.00
CA LEU A 465 -18.53 5.92 25.66
C LEU A 465 -19.15 5.18 24.46
N ALA A 466 -18.33 4.75 23.48
CA ALA A 466 -18.75 3.91 22.37
C ALA A 466 -19.34 2.59 22.86
N ARG A 467 -18.68 1.96 23.82
CA ARG A 467 -19.12 0.70 24.43
C ARG A 467 -20.43 0.88 25.20
N LYS A 468 -20.58 1.98 25.95
CA LYS A 468 -21.80 2.30 26.72
C LYS A 468 -23.01 2.59 25.83
N LEU A 469 -22.81 3.31 24.73
CA LEU A 469 -23.89 3.73 23.82
C LEU A 469 -24.15 2.75 22.67
N GLY A 470 -23.39 1.65 22.57
CA GLY A 470 -23.52 0.66 21.50
C GLY A 470 -23.16 1.20 20.10
N VAL A 471 -22.40 2.29 20.03
CA VAL A 471 -21.97 2.93 18.78
C VAL A 471 -20.48 2.75 18.54
N THR A 472 -20.04 2.93 17.30
CA THR A 472 -18.61 2.91 17.00
C THR A 472 -17.88 4.11 17.62
N SER A 473 -16.63 3.95 18.02
CA SER A 473 -15.77 5.06 18.48
C SER A 473 -15.63 6.15 17.43
N GLY A 474 -15.69 5.79 16.14
CA GLY A 474 -15.75 6.74 15.03
C GLY A 474 -17.01 7.62 15.01
N ALA A 475 -18.17 7.10 15.42
CA ALA A 475 -19.41 7.88 15.47
C ALA A 475 -19.37 8.96 16.58
N ILE A 476 -18.82 8.61 17.75
CA ILE A 476 -18.59 9.56 18.84
C ILE A 476 -17.56 10.61 18.43
N LEU A 477 -16.45 10.19 17.81
CA LEU A 477 -15.44 11.12 17.28
C LEU A 477 -16.06 12.13 16.32
N SER A 478 -16.86 11.66 15.36
CA SER A 478 -17.54 12.53 14.38
C SER A 478 -18.50 13.50 15.05
N LYS A 479 -19.31 13.04 16.03
CA LYS A 479 -20.24 13.94 16.74
C LYS A 479 -19.51 14.93 17.65
N ARG A 480 -18.47 14.46 18.35
CA ARG A 480 -17.61 15.30 19.20
C ARG A 480 -16.97 16.43 18.39
N LYS A 481 -16.46 16.12 17.19
CA LYS A 481 -15.93 17.10 16.24
C LYS A 481 -17.01 18.07 15.74
N ALA A 482 -18.19 17.57 15.37
CA ALA A 482 -19.31 18.39 14.92
C ALA A 482 -19.82 19.36 16.01
N LEU A 483 -19.68 19.00 17.29
CA LEU A 483 -20.06 19.83 18.44
C LEU A 483 -18.88 20.65 19.01
N GLY A 484 -17.68 20.60 18.41
CA GLY A 484 -16.50 21.35 18.87
C GLY A 484 -15.92 20.90 20.22
N ILE A 485 -16.31 19.72 20.74
CA ILE A 485 -15.87 19.24 22.06
C ILE A 485 -14.46 18.63 21.96
N PRO A 486 -13.49 18.96 22.83
CA PRO A 486 -12.15 18.36 22.79
C PRO A 486 -12.16 16.88 23.20
N ALA A 487 -11.16 16.12 22.73
CA ALA A 487 -11.03 14.70 23.08
C ALA A 487 -10.73 14.54 24.57
N TRP A 488 -11.29 13.49 25.18
CA TRP A 488 -10.96 13.13 26.55
C TRP A 488 -9.45 12.88 26.67
N LYS A 489 -8.84 13.47 27.71
CA LYS A 489 -7.43 13.27 28.06
C LYS A 489 -7.40 12.48 29.37
N PRO A 490 -6.69 11.33 29.43
CA PRO A 490 -6.51 10.64 30.70
C PRO A 490 -5.79 11.57 31.68
N PRO A 491 -6.15 11.54 32.98
CA PRO A 491 -5.41 12.27 34.00
C PRO A 491 -3.94 11.81 33.96
N LYS A 492 -3.01 12.77 34.00
CA LYS A 492 -1.59 12.46 34.10
C LYS A 492 -1.38 11.71 35.42
N LYS A 493 -0.90 10.47 35.35
CA LYS A 493 -0.37 9.76 36.52
C LYS A 493 0.91 10.42 37.00
#